data_AF-A0AAV2YK76-F1
#
_entry.id   AF-A0AAV2YK76-F1
#
_cell.length_a   1.000
_cell.length_b   1.000
_cell.length_c   1.000
_cell.angle_alpha   90.00
_cell.angle_beta   90.00
_cell.angle_gamma   90.00
#
_symmetry.space_group_name_H-M   'P 1'
#
loop_
_entity.id
_entity.type
_entity.pdbx_description
1 polymer ?
#
loop_
_entity_poly.entity_id
_entity_poly.type
_entity_poly.pdbx_seq_one_letter_code
_entity_poly.pdbx_strand_id
1 'polypeptide(L)'
;MGKQVSVAGDGDKNERGTAPLVEPCQFVPRLLEQVNDSILNSVREATGEVENAMHQRLQSCGDKKKQARQLNLVTKCAHEYTGKIQSVFEKNFDKFELYVLRNIVAVPPELEDEVDRLGKARNIDATSKAKCDAAEATVTESKEQQLARELSELRQTMRELTTQQQNLKEETKAVEASNAELKALLEKLDFLDQAPSTTLSPLKWTAGQISTLQASLQKMGAIQVELEQDTAEYKRQRVSKTEYRNLRQRFMAHTSTVTVASSDELKQLGTRLRGV
;
A
#
# COMPACT_ATOMS: atom_id res chain seq x y z
N MET A 1 26.19 94.71 32.80
CA MET A 1 26.55 93.93 34.00
C MET A 1 25.56 92.77 34.09
N GLY A 2 25.74 91.63 33.41
CA GLY A 2 26.87 90.71 33.54
C GLY A 2 26.52 89.66 34.60
N LYS A 3 25.51 88.81 34.36
CA LYS A 3 25.16 87.70 35.25
C LYS A 3 25.41 86.39 34.50
N GLN A 4 26.29 85.60 35.09
CA GLN A 4 26.87 84.39 34.53
C GLN A 4 25.84 83.29 34.33
N VAL A 5 26.04 82.60 33.22
CA VAL A 5 25.40 81.37 32.77
C VAL A 5 26.07 80.20 33.47
N SER A 6 25.29 79.34 34.14
CA SER A 6 25.68 77.97 34.45
C SER A 6 24.59 77.05 33.90
N VAL A 7 24.86 76.52 32.70
CA VAL A 7 24.14 75.39 32.11
C VAL A 7 24.86 74.14 32.60
N ALA A 8 24.23 73.41 33.52
CA ALA A 8 24.62 72.04 33.82
C ALA A 8 23.94 71.14 32.79
N GLY A 9 24.76 70.45 31.99
CA GLY A 9 24.29 69.42 31.07
C GLY A 9 23.83 68.19 31.84
N ASP A 10 22.63 67.73 31.56
CA ASP A 10 22.14 66.42 31.99
C ASP A 10 22.28 65.47 30.79
N GLY A 11 23.46 64.86 30.72
CA GLY A 11 23.79 63.82 29.76
C GLY A 11 23.34 62.46 30.27
N ASP A 12 22.36 61.91 29.57
CA ASP A 12 22.39 60.55 29.02
C ASP A 12 23.09 59.48 29.89
N LYS A 13 22.33 58.87 30.82
CA LYS A 13 22.68 57.59 31.46
C LYS A 13 21.42 56.81 31.83
N ASN A 14 20.76 56.21 30.86
CA ASN A 14 19.86 55.08 31.13
C ASN A 14 20.10 53.90 30.19
N GLU A 15 21.37 53.56 29.96
CA GLU A 15 21.79 52.22 29.57
C GLU A 15 22.49 51.57 30.77
N ARG A 16 21.71 51.21 31.80
CA ARG A 16 22.18 50.21 32.75
C ARG A 16 22.08 48.86 32.06
N GLY A 17 23.21 48.43 31.50
CA GLY A 17 23.44 47.05 31.13
C GLY A 17 23.26 46.15 32.35
N THR A 18 22.08 45.59 32.49
CA THR A 18 21.81 44.42 33.33
C THR A 18 22.28 43.19 32.54
N ALA A 19 23.57 42.87 32.63
CA ALA A 19 24.00 41.51 32.35
C ALA A 19 23.34 40.62 33.42
N PRO A 20 22.54 39.59 33.07
CA PRO A 20 21.98 38.69 34.06
C PRO A 20 23.13 37.96 34.76
N LEU A 21 23.19 38.07 36.09
CA LEU A 21 24.22 37.45 36.94
C LEU A 21 24.00 35.95 37.18
N VAL A 22 22.93 35.38 36.62
CA VAL A 22 22.66 33.95 36.61
C VAL A 22 22.92 33.45 35.20
N GLU A 23 23.83 32.49 35.01
CA GLU A 23 23.95 31.78 33.74
C GLU A 23 22.56 31.19 33.45
N PRO A 24 21.80 31.70 32.46
CA PRO A 24 20.44 31.24 32.23
C PRO A 24 20.52 29.76 31.94
N CYS A 25 19.71 28.96 32.62
CA CYS A 25 19.71 27.51 32.49
C CYS A 25 19.61 27.12 31.00
N GLN A 26 20.75 26.84 30.35
CA GLN A 26 20.83 26.64 28.88
C GLN A 26 20.01 25.44 28.41
N PHE A 27 19.64 24.58 29.37
CA PHE A 27 18.76 23.46 29.17
C PHE A 27 17.34 23.86 28.74
N VAL A 28 16.76 24.92 29.32
CA VAL A 28 15.36 25.28 29.06
C VAL A 28 15.16 25.77 27.62
N PRO A 29 15.95 26.73 27.09
CA PRO A 29 15.85 27.13 25.70
C PRO A 29 16.11 25.96 24.73
N ARG A 30 17.10 25.11 24.99
CA ARG A 30 17.40 23.93 24.16
C ARG A 30 16.29 22.88 24.18
N LEU A 31 15.67 22.66 25.34
CA LEU A 31 14.54 21.74 25.46
C LEU A 31 13.34 22.26 24.68
N LEU A 32 13.04 23.55 24.78
CA LEU A 32 11.94 24.18 24.05
C LEU A 32 12.17 24.11 22.54
N GLU A 33 13.40 24.38 22.08
CA GLU A 33 13.79 24.23 20.67
C GLU A 33 13.64 22.77 20.20
N GLN A 34 14.16 21.81 20.97
CA GLN A 34 14.05 20.38 20.64
C GLN A 34 12.60 19.89 20.60
N VAL A 35 11.76 20.35 21.53
CA VAL A 35 10.33 20.01 21.55
C VAL A 35 9.62 20.65 20.36
N ASN A 36 9.94 21.90 20.01
CA ASN A 36 9.37 22.55 18.84
C ASN A 36 9.74 21.82 17.53
N ASP A 37 11.02 21.47 17.36
CA ASP A 37 11.50 20.67 16.23
C ASP A 37 10.82 19.30 16.17
N SER A 38 10.64 18.65 17.32
CA SER A 38 9.92 17.38 17.41
C SER A 38 8.46 17.53 16.98
N ILE A 39 7.76 18.57 17.45
CA ILE A 39 6.37 18.84 17.08
C ILE A 39 6.27 19.13 15.57
N LEU A 40 7.17 19.95 15.02
CA LEU A 40 7.20 20.25 13.59
C LEU A 40 7.41 18.99 12.74
N ASN A 41 8.32 18.11 13.16
CA ASN A 41 8.54 16.84 12.48
C ASN A 41 7.32 15.90 12.59
N SER A 42 6.70 15.80 13.77
CA SER A 42 5.46 15.01 13.95
C SER A 42 4.28 15.55 13.14
N VAL A 43 4.12 16.87 13.02
CA VAL A 43 3.07 17.48 12.18
C VAL A 43 3.33 17.19 10.70
N ARG A 44 4.60 17.21 10.27
CA ARG A 44 4.99 16.84 8.89
C ARG A 44 4.69 15.37 8.61
N GLU A 45 5.04 14.47 9.53
CA GLU A 45 4.76 13.04 9.41
C GLU A 45 3.26 12.76 9.36
N ALA A 46 2.48 13.32 10.29
CA ALA A 46 1.03 13.22 10.30
C ALA A 46 0.39 13.76 9.00
N THR A 47 1.00 14.77 8.37
CA THR A 47 0.54 15.27 7.07
C THR A 47 0.76 14.26 5.96
N GLY A 48 1.93 13.63 5.91
CA GLY A 48 2.21 12.54 4.97
C GLY A 48 1.26 11.36 5.18
N GLU A 49 0.93 11.03 6.43
CA GLU A 49 -0.06 10.00 6.75
C GLU A 49 -1.46 10.36 6.29
N VAL A 50 -1.91 11.60 6.53
CA VAL A 50 -3.23 12.10 6.08
C VAL A 50 -3.33 12.11 4.56
N GLU A 51 -2.29 12.58 3.86
CA GLU A 51 -2.23 12.56 2.40
C GLU A 51 -2.31 11.12 1.88
N ASN A 52 -1.52 10.20 2.44
CA ASN A 52 -1.53 8.80 2.03
C ASN A 52 -2.87 8.11 2.35
N ALA A 53 -3.47 8.36 3.50
CA ALA A 53 -4.78 7.84 3.86
C ALA A 53 -5.88 8.36 2.94
N MET A 54 -5.83 9.64 2.55
CA MET A 54 -6.75 10.20 1.56
C MET A 54 -6.52 9.63 0.16
N HIS A 55 -5.27 9.37 -0.23
CA HIS A 55 -4.93 8.68 -1.48
C HIS A 55 -5.53 7.28 -1.54
N GLN A 56 -5.46 6.53 -0.45
CA GLN A 56 -6.03 5.17 -0.37
C GLN A 56 -7.57 5.16 -0.38
N ARG A 57 -8.22 6.21 0.14
CA ARG A 57 -9.69 6.31 0.18
C ARG A 57 -10.33 6.91 -1.08
N LEU A 58 -9.54 7.55 -1.94
CA LEU A 58 -10.00 8.00 -3.25
C LEU A 58 -10.29 6.78 -4.13
N GLN A 59 -11.59 6.48 -4.34
CA GLN A 59 -12.00 5.46 -5.28
C GLN A 59 -11.50 5.79 -6.69
N SER A 60 -10.98 4.79 -7.40
CA SER A 60 -10.53 4.93 -8.78
C SER A 60 -11.73 5.31 -9.66
N CYS A 61 -11.86 6.61 -9.94
CA CYS A 61 -12.74 7.06 -11.01
C CYS A 61 -12.11 6.55 -12.31
N GLY A 62 -12.81 5.69 -13.06
CA GLY A 62 -12.31 5.06 -14.30
C GLY A 62 -11.82 6.01 -15.41
N ASP A 63 -11.85 7.32 -15.18
CA ASP A 63 -11.19 8.36 -15.98
C ASP A 63 -9.95 8.89 -15.24
N LYS A 64 -8.76 8.52 -15.74
CA LYS A 64 -7.45 8.92 -15.20
C LYS A 64 -7.31 10.45 -15.06
N LYS A 65 -7.96 11.23 -15.93
CA LYS A 65 -7.86 12.69 -15.93
C LYS A 65 -8.68 13.31 -14.79
N LYS A 66 -9.82 12.71 -14.44
CA LYS A 66 -10.63 13.12 -13.28
C LYS A 66 -9.98 12.69 -11.97
N GLN A 67 -9.41 11.49 -11.94
CA GLN A 67 -8.66 11.00 -10.78
C GLN A 67 -7.46 11.88 -10.45
N ALA A 68 -6.65 12.27 -11.45
CA ALA A 68 -5.53 13.18 -11.24
C ALA A 68 -5.96 14.57 -10.72
N ARG A 69 -7.11 15.08 -11.16
CA ARG A 69 -7.67 16.36 -10.65
C ARG A 69 -8.14 16.25 -9.20
N GLN A 70 -8.81 15.15 -8.85
CA GLN A 70 -9.22 14.88 -7.47
C GLN A 70 -8.00 14.72 -6.55
N LEU A 71 -6.96 14.04 -7.03
CA LEU A 71 -5.71 13.86 -6.31
C LEU A 71 -5.06 15.21 -5.98
N ASN A 72 -4.87 16.06 -6.99
CA ASN A 72 -4.29 17.38 -6.81
C ASN A 72 -5.12 18.26 -5.89
N LEU A 73 -6.46 18.16 -5.95
CA LEU A 73 -7.34 18.90 -5.06
C LEU A 73 -7.21 18.42 -3.62
N VAL A 74 -7.14 17.11 -3.40
CA VAL A 74 -6.97 16.50 -2.09
C VAL A 74 -5.63 16.86 -1.48
N THR A 75 -4.52 16.75 -2.23
CA THR A 75 -3.20 17.18 -1.77
C THR A 75 -3.19 18.66 -1.41
N LYS A 76 -3.82 19.51 -2.23
CA LYS A 76 -3.91 20.95 -1.94
C LYS A 76 -4.73 21.24 -0.67
N CYS A 77 -5.88 20.58 -0.50
CA CYS A 77 -6.71 20.72 0.69
C CYS A 77 -6.00 20.21 1.96
N ALA A 78 -5.32 19.07 1.87
CA ALA A 78 -4.53 18.52 2.97
C ALA A 78 -3.41 19.50 3.38
N HIS A 79 -2.69 20.04 2.39
CA HIS A 79 -1.64 21.02 2.63
C HIS A 79 -2.19 22.32 3.27
N GLU A 80 -3.29 22.88 2.77
CA GLU A 80 -3.92 24.07 3.35
C GLU A 80 -4.44 23.83 4.78
N TYR A 81 -4.99 22.64 5.05
CA TYR A 81 -5.48 22.26 6.37
C TYR A 81 -4.32 22.08 7.37
N THR A 82 -3.28 21.34 7.00
CA THR A 82 -2.06 21.21 7.79
C THR A 82 -1.42 22.56 8.05
N GLY A 83 -1.30 23.43 7.05
CA GLY A 83 -0.70 24.75 7.24
C GLY A 83 -1.44 25.59 8.30
N LYS A 84 -2.77 25.46 8.37
CA LYS A 84 -3.57 26.09 9.44
C LYS A 84 -3.31 25.45 10.80
N ILE A 85 -3.22 24.12 10.88
CA ILE A 85 -2.89 23.41 12.11
C ILE A 85 -1.51 23.85 12.60
N GLN A 86 -0.50 23.85 11.73
CA GLN A 86 0.86 24.25 12.06
C GLN A 86 0.89 25.69 12.60
N SER A 87 0.23 26.64 11.92
CA SER A 87 0.17 28.03 12.39
C SER A 87 -0.53 28.17 13.76
N VAL A 88 -1.54 27.35 14.05
CA VAL A 88 -2.20 27.33 15.36
C VAL A 88 -1.29 26.71 16.42
N PHE A 89 -0.57 25.64 16.10
CA PHE A 89 0.40 25.02 16.99
C PHE A 89 1.54 25.98 17.34
N GLU A 90 2.18 26.61 16.34
CA GLU A 90 3.23 27.60 16.54
C GLU A 90 2.76 28.72 17.49
N LYS A 91 1.60 29.32 17.23
CA LYS A 91 1.05 30.38 18.10
C LYS A 91 0.74 29.93 19.52
N ASN A 92 0.30 28.69 19.70
CA ASN A 92 0.04 28.16 21.04
C ASN A 92 1.34 27.77 21.74
N PHE A 93 2.34 27.32 20.99
CA PHE A 93 3.65 26.97 21.51
C PHE A 93 4.43 28.22 21.92
N ASP A 94 4.38 29.30 21.15
CA ASP A 94 4.95 30.61 21.54
C ASP A 94 4.38 31.11 22.87
N LYS A 95 3.05 30.95 23.06
CA LYS A 95 2.39 31.30 24.32
C LYS A 95 2.82 30.40 25.47
N PHE A 96 2.98 29.10 25.18
CA PHE A 96 3.44 28.12 26.16
C PHE A 96 4.89 28.40 26.58
N GLU A 97 5.79 28.62 25.62
CA GLU A 97 7.18 29.02 25.85
C GLU A 97 7.24 30.27 26.72
N LEU A 98 6.51 31.32 26.35
CA LEU A 98 6.47 32.56 27.12
C LEU A 98 5.92 32.34 28.54
N TYR A 99 4.92 31.46 28.69
CA TYR A 99 4.39 31.07 30.00
C TYR A 99 5.43 30.34 30.85
N VAL A 100 6.16 29.38 30.27
CA VAL A 100 7.21 28.60 30.95
C VAL A 100 8.33 29.52 31.41
N LEU A 101 8.83 30.38 30.50
CA LEU A 101 9.90 31.32 30.80
C LEU A 101 9.51 32.32 31.89
N ARG A 102 8.24 32.78 31.90
CA ARG A 102 7.78 33.79 32.84
C ARG A 102 7.30 33.25 34.20
N ASN A 103 6.72 32.06 34.26
CA ASN A 103 6.04 31.57 35.48
C ASN A 103 6.71 30.34 36.10
N ILE A 104 7.45 29.56 35.32
CA ILE A 104 8.05 28.31 35.81
C ILE A 104 9.55 28.51 36.03
N VAL A 105 10.23 29.18 35.11
CA VAL A 105 11.69 29.32 35.09
C VAL A 105 12.16 30.69 35.60
N ALA A 106 11.26 31.68 35.63
CA ALA A 106 11.58 32.98 36.19
C ALA A 106 11.82 32.86 37.71
N VAL A 107 12.97 33.36 38.15
CA VAL A 107 13.29 33.51 39.56
C VAL A 107 12.72 34.87 40.02
N PRO A 108 11.93 34.91 41.11
CA PRO A 108 11.50 36.18 41.68
C PRO A 108 12.72 37.03 42.09
N PRO A 109 12.71 38.35 41.83
CA PRO A 109 13.86 39.22 42.10
C PRO A 109 14.26 39.25 43.58
N GLU A 110 13.33 38.94 44.49
CA GLU A 110 13.60 38.84 45.93
C GLU A 110 14.45 37.62 46.32
N LEU A 111 14.58 36.62 45.44
CA LEU A 111 15.24 35.34 45.71
C LEU A 111 16.49 35.10 44.85
N GLU A 112 16.85 36.02 43.95
CA GLU A 112 18.01 35.87 43.05
C GLU A 112 19.30 35.61 43.84
N ASP A 113 19.56 36.38 44.89
CA ASP A 113 20.76 36.25 45.73
C ASP A 113 20.85 34.88 46.44
N GLU A 114 19.71 34.33 46.89
CA GLU A 114 19.66 33.03 47.59
C GLU A 114 19.82 31.86 46.60
N VAL A 115 19.23 31.97 45.41
CA VAL A 115 19.40 30.98 44.33
C VAL A 115 20.85 30.94 43.85
N ASP A 116 21.50 32.10 43.72
CA ASP A 116 22.93 32.19 43.38
C ASP A 116 23.82 31.60 44.47
N ARG A 117 23.47 31.84 45.74
CA ARG A 117 24.17 31.25 46.88
C ARG A 117 24.03 29.73 46.88
N LEU A 118 22.84 29.20 46.62
CA LEU A 118 22.58 27.76 46.53
C LEU A 118 23.25 27.12 45.31
N GLY A 119 23.29 27.79 44.16
CA GLY A 119 24.01 27.31 42.98
C GLY A 119 25.52 27.18 43.23
N LYS A 120 26.11 28.18 43.90
CA LYS A 120 27.52 28.14 44.33
C LYS A 120 27.75 27.10 45.42
N ALA A 121 26.85 26.97 46.40
CA ALA A 121 26.96 25.98 47.48
C ALA A 121 26.86 24.54 46.96
N ARG A 122 25.99 24.26 45.99
CA ARG A 122 25.84 22.93 45.38
C ARG A 122 27.10 22.47 44.64
N ASN A 123 27.84 23.40 44.03
CA ASN A 123 29.15 23.12 43.44
C ASN A 123 30.25 22.93 44.50
N ILE A 124 30.13 23.61 45.65
CA ILE A 124 31.08 23.49 46.76
C ILE A 124 30.86 22.20 47.55
N ASP A 125 29.62 21.75 47.78
CA ASP A 125 29.31 20.50 48.50
C ASP A 125 29.79 19.23 47.78
N ALA A 126 29.96 19.28 46.46
CA ALA A 126 30.66 18.23 45.71
C ALA A 126 32.18 18.19 46.02
N THR A 127 32.74 19.28 46.54
CA THR A 127 34.19 19.46 46.76
C THR A 127 34.57 19.47 48.25
N SER A 128 33.66 19.89 49.15
CA SER A 128 33.89 20.02 50.60
C SER A 128 33.60 18.75 51.40
N LYS A 129 32.81 17.80 50.87
CA LYS A 129 32.62 16.46 51.47
C LYS A 129 33.89 15.61 51.56
N ALA A 130 34.98 16.05 50.92
CA ALA A 130 36.29 15.39 50.97
C ALA A 130 37.12 15.71 52.23
N LYS A 131 36.68 16.59 53.15
CA LYS A 131 37.53 17.09 54.25
C LYS A 131 37.04 16.87 55.69
N CYS A 132 35.84 16.33 55.92
CA CYS A 132 35.40 15.98 57.27
C CYS A 132 35.03 14.49 57.32
N ASP A 133 35.54 13.82 58.35
CA ASP A 133 35.18 12.47 58.82
C ASP A 133 35.98 11.28 58.27
N ALA A 134 37.15 11.05 58.86
CA ALA A 134 37.96 9.83 58.71
C ALA A 134 37.23 8.52 59.11
N ALA A 135 36.07 8.59 59.76
CA ALA A 135 35.22 7.45 60.09
C ALA A 135 34.12 7.20 59.03
N GLU A 136 33.53 8.25 58.45
CA GLU A 136 32.58 8.12 57.32
C GLU A 136 33.30 7.80 56.00
N ALA A 137 34.58 8.18 55.88
CA ALA A 137 35.44 7.86 54.73
C ALA A 137 35.42 6.37 54.36
N THR A 138 35.40 5.46 55.33
CA THR A 138 35.36 4.01 55.03
C THR A 138 34.03 3.53 54.46
N VAL A 139 32.91 4.17 54.85
CA VAL A 139 31.56 3.85 54.36
C VAL A 139 31.31 4.52 53.01
N THR A 140 31.79 5.75 52.82
CA THR A 140 31.73 6.44 51.52
C THR A 140 32.66 5.78 50.51
N GLU A 141 33.87 5.37 50.88
CA GLU A 141 34.79 4.61 50.02
C GLU A 141 34.17 3.27 49.59
N SER A 142 33.48 2.57 50.50
CA SER A 142 32.78 1.32 50.16
C SER A 142 31.65 1.55 49.16
N LYS A 143 30.85 2.62 49.35
CA LYS A 143 29.79 3.01 48.41
C LYS A 143 30.34 3.51 47.08
N GLU A 144 31.43 4.26 47.09
CA GLU A 144 32.11 4.71 45.87
C GLU A 144 32.72 3.54 45.10
N GLN A 145 33.28 2.54 45.79
CA GLN A 145 33.74 1.31 45.16
C GLN A 145 32.58 0.49 44.58
N GLN A 146 31.43 0.43 45.25
CA GLN A 146 30.22 -0.20 44.71
C GLN A 146 29.73 0.53 43.45
N LEU A 147 29.59 1.86 43.51
CA LEU A 147 29.21 2.68 42.35
C LEU A 147 30.22 2.58 41.20
N ALA A 148 31.52 2.49 41.51
CA ALA A 148 32.55 2.29 40.49
C ALA A 148 32.42 0.91 39.82
N ARG A 149 32.09 -0.14 40.57
CA ARG A 149 31.80 -1.48 40.03
C ARG A 149 30.55 -1.45 39.16
N GLU A 150 29.44 -0.90 39.66
CA GLU A 150 28.19 -0.76 38.90
C GLU A 150 28.41 0.04 37.60
N LEU A 151 29.16 1.14 37.66
CA LEU A 151 29.51 1.91 36.46
C LEU A 151 30.39 1.12 35.49
N SER A 152 31.30 0.28 35.99
CA SER A 152 32.13 -0.57 35.14
C SER A 152 31.32 -1.67 34.46
N GLU A 153 30.39 -2.30 35.19
CA GLU A 153 29.45 -3.30 34.69
C GLU A 153 28.50 -2.69 33.66
N LEU A 154 27.98 -1.48 33.94
CA LEU A 154 27.11 -0.74 33.02
C LEU A 154 27.86 -0.34 31.73
N ARG A 155 29.12 0.08 31.86
CA ARG A 155 29.96 0.37 30.68
C ARG A 155 30.25 -0.87 29.87
N GLN A 156 30.45 -2.02 30.53
CA GLN A 156 30.67 -3.29 29.84
C GLN A 156 29.40 -3.72 29.08
N THR A 157 28.24 -3.73 29.74
CA THR A 157 26.95 -4.04 29.11
C THR A 157 26.63 -3.10 27.96
N MET A 158 26.92 -1.80 28.08
CA MET A 158 26.79 -0.86 26.96
C MET A 158 27.66 -1.23 25.76
N ARG A 159 28.90 -1.68 25.96
CA ARG A 159 29.76 -2.14 24.86
C ARG A 159 29.24 -3.43 24.23
N GLU A 160 28.76 -4.36 25.04
CA GLU A 160 28.16 -5.62 24.57
C GLU A 160 26.91 -5.34 23.73
N LEU A 161 25.99 -4.50 24.24
CA LEU A 161 24.79 -4.08 23.50
C LEU A 161 25.13 -3.33 22.21
N THR A 162 26.15 -2.46 22.24
CA THR A 162 26.60 -1.75 21.03
C THR A 162 27.12 -2.73 19.97
N THR A 163 27.88 -3.75 20.40
CA THR A 163 28.39 -4.79 19.51
C THR A 163 27.25 -5.65 18.94
N GLN A 164 26.28 -6.04 19.79
CA GLN A 164 25.08 -6.76 19.35
C GLN A 164 24.26 -5.95 18.36
N GLN A 165 24.06 -4.65 18.63
CA GLN A 165 23.34 -3.76 17.72
C GLN A 165 24.05 -3.65 16.37
N GLN A 166 25.38 -3.59 16.35
CA GLN A 166 26.15 -3.57 15.11
C GLN A 166 25.99 -4.89 14.33
N ASN A 167 26.08 -6.03 15.01
CA ASN A 167 25.88 -7.34 14.39
C ASN A 167 24.47 -7.49 13.79
N LEU A 168 23.44 -7.07 14.53
CA LEU A 168 22.06 -7.09 14.03
C LEU A 168 21.86 -6.19 12.81
N LYS A 169 22.53 -5.03 12.76
CA LYS A 169 22.52 -4.16 11.57
C LYS A 169 23.17 -4.82 10.37
N GLU A 170 24.26 -5.54 10.56
CA GLU A 170 24.94 -6.28 9.50
C GLU A 170 24.10 -7.45 9.00
N GLU A 171 23.47 -8.19 9.92
CA GLU A 171 22.54 -9.28 9.58
C GLU A 171 21.31 -8.75 8.81
N THR A 172 20.74 -7.63 9.26
CA THR A 172 19.60 -7.00 8.56
C THR A 172 19.98 -6.62 7.14
N LYS A 173 21.16 -6.03 6.93
CA LYS A 173 21.67 -5.70 5.58
C LYS A 173 21.90 -6.96 4.73
N ALA A 174 22.41 -8.04 5.32
CA ALA A 174 22.59 -9.30 4.60
C ALA A 174 21.25 -9.91 4.17
N VAL A 175 20.25 -9.87 5.05
CA VAL A 175 18.88 -10.32 4.74
C VAL A 175 18.25 -9.45 3.66
N GLU A 176 18.38 -8.13 3.74
CA GLU A 176 17.89 -7.19 2.72
C GLU A 176 18.54 -7.45 1.35
N ALA A 177 19.85 -7.70 1.32
CA ALA A 177 20.56 -8.06 0.09
C ALA A 177 20.03 -9.36 -0.51
N SER A 178 19.88 -10.41 0.31
CA SER A 178 19.32 -11.70 -0.14
C SER A 178 17.88 -11.54 -0.65
N ASN A 179 17.07 -10.72 0.02
CA ASN A 179 15.70 -10.46 -0.39
C ASN A 179 15.63 -9.67 -1.71
N ALA A 180 16.56 -8.74 -1.93
CA ALA A 180 16.72 -8.04 -3.21
C ALA A 180 17.12 -9.00 -4.34
N GLU A 181 18.04 -9.93 -4.09
CA GLU A 181 18.42 -10.98 -5.05
C GLU A 181 17.23 -11.89 -5.40
N LEU A 182 16.46 -12.32 -4.41
CA LEU A 182 15.25 -13.12 -4.62
C LEU A 182 14.20 -12.36 -5.43
N LYS A 183 13.99 -11.07 -5.15
CA LYS A 183 13.11 -10.21 -5.95
C LYS A 183 13.58 -10.10 -7.39
N ALA A 184 14.88 -9.91 -7.62
CA ALA A 184 15.44 -9.88 -8.97
C ALA A 184 15.30 -11.22 -9.71
N LEU A 185 15.36 -12.35 -9.01
CA LEU A 185 15.07 -13.66 -9.59
C LEU A 185 13.57 -13.83 -9.89
N LEU A 186 12.70 -13.37 -8.99
CA LEU A 186 11.25 -13.37 -9.22
C LEU A 186 10.86 -12.51 -10.42
N GLU A 187 11.46 -11.33 -10.61
CA GLU A 187 11.23 -10.51 -11.82
C GLU A 187 11.65 -11.24 -13.11
N LYS A 188 12.75 -12.02 -13.07
CA LYS A 188 13.14 -12.88 -14.19
C LYS A 188 12.15 -14.03 -14.42
N LEU A 189 11.50 -14.52 -13.37
CA LEU A 189 10.44 -15.52 -13.47
C LEU A 189 9.10 -14.90 -13.88
N ASP A 190 8.83 -13.63 -13.58
CA ASP A 190 7.62 -12.92 -14.01
C ASP A 190 7.58 -12.82 -15.54
N PHE A 191 8.73 -12.67 -16.18
CA PHE A 191 8.86 -12.84 -17.63
C PHE A 191 8.38 -14.22 -18.13
N LEU A 192 8.60 -15.29 -17.34
CA LEU A 192 8.09 -16.62 -17.66
C LEU A 192 6.60 -16.78 -17.34
N ASP A 193 6.02 -15.99 -16.43
CA ASP A 193 4.56 -16.00 -16.23
C ASP A 193 3.83 -15.21 -17.34
N GLN A 194 4.48 -14.17 -17.87
CA GLN A 194 3.96 -13.36 -18.99
C GLN A 194 4.18 -13.99 -20.38
N ALA A 195 5.04 -14.99 -20.50
CA ALA A 195 5.23 -15.66 -21.79
C ALA A 195 4.00 -16.53 -22.12
N PRO A 196 3.55 -16.53 -23.39
CA PRO A 196 2.26 -17.11 -23.77
C PRO A 196 2.21 -18.59 -23.40
N SER A 197 1.07 -19.01 -22.84
CA SER A 197 0.83 -20.35 -22.27
C SER A 197 1.10 -21.50 -23.26
N THR A 198 1.14 -21.19 -24.55
CA THR A 198 1.54 -22.06 -25.66
C THR A 198 2.99 -22.53 -25.58
N THR A 199 3.88 -21.79 -24.91
CA THR A 199 5.32 -22.08 -24.88
C THR A 199 5.80 -22.70 -23.56
N LEU A 200 5.12 -22.40 -22.44
CA LEU A 200 5.61 -22.74 -21.09
C LEU A 200 5.03 -24.00 -20.46
N SER A 201 3.94 -24.53 -21.00
CA SER A 201 3.37 -25.76 -20.48
C SER A 201 3.00 -26.69 -21.62
N PRO A 202 4.02 -27.35 -22.24
CA PRO A 202 3.79 -28.42 -23.20
C PRO A 202 2.74 -29.41 -22.71
N LEU A 203 2.71 -29.68 -21.40
CA LEU A 203 1.75 -30.56 -20.75
C LEU A 203 0.30 -30.05 -20.75
N LYS A 204 0.07 -28.74 -20.50
CA LYS A 204 -1.29 -28.17 -20.56
C LYS A 204 -1.78 -28.09 -22.01
N TRP A 205 -0.88 -27.75 -22.94
CA TRP A 205 -1.19 -27.72 -24.35
C TRP A 205 -1.50 -29.12 -24.90
N THR A 206 -0.69 -30.14 -24.60
CA THR A 206 -0.97 -31.51 -25.01
C THR A 206 -2.25 -32.03 -24.37
N ALA A 207 -2.53 -31.72 -23.11
CA ALA A 207 -3.81 -32.06 -22.47
C ALA A 207 -5.01 -31.44 -23.21
N GLY A 208 -4.92 -30.16 -23.60
CA GLY A 208 -5.96 -29.49 -24.40
C GLY A 208 -6.14 -30.11 -25.79
N GLN A 209 -5.04 -30.46 -26.46
CA GLN A 209 -5.09 -31.17 -27.75
C GLN A 209 -5.71 -32.56 -27.62
N ILE A 210 -5.38 -33.31 -26.56
CA ILE A 210 -5.96 -34.62 -26.26
C ILE A 210 -7.46 -34.50 -26.00
N SER A 211 -7.92 -33.51 -25.23
CA SER A 211 -9.35 -33.29 -25.01
C SER A 211 -10.10 -32.92 -26.30
N THR A 212 -9.48 -32.10 -27.15
CA THR A 212 -10.05 -31.73 -28.46
C THR A 212 -10.14 -32.94 -29.38
N LEU A 213 -9.09 -33.77 -29.41
CA LEU A 213 -9.06 -35.02 -30.16
C LEU A 213 -10.16 -35.98 -29.68
N GLN A 214 -10.30 -36.15 -28.36
CA GLN A 214 -11.32 -37.00 -27.75
C GLN A 214 -12.74 -36.54 -28.10
N ALA A 215 -13.00 -35.22 -28.08
CA ALA A 215 -14.27 -34.66 -28.51
C ALA A 215 -14.53 -34.92 -30.01
N SER A 216 -13.50 -34.85 -30.86
CA SER A 216 -13.64 -35.18 -32.29
C SER A 216 -13.92 -36.67 -32.52
N LEU A 217 -13.29 -37.56 -31.74
CA LEU A 217 -13.51 -39.01 -31.80
C LEU A 217 -14.94 -39.36 -31.36
N GLN A 218 -15.46 -38.69 -30.33
CA GLN A 218 -16.86 -38.86 -29.93
C GLN A 218 -17.84 -38.41 -31.03
N LYS A 219 -17.56 -37.29 -31.71
CA LYS A 219 -18.37 -36.84 -32.85
C LYS A 219 -18.34 -37.83 -34.00
N MET A 220 -17.16 -38.36 -34.34
CA MET A 220 -17.04 -39.42 -35.36
C MET A 220 -17.82 -40.68 -34.96
N GLY A 221 -17.75 -41.10 -33.69
CA GLY A 221 -18.53 -42.23 -33.20
C GLY A 221 -20.04 -42.02 -33.32
N ALA A 222 -20.53 -40.82 -33.00
CA ALA A 222 -21.94 -40.46 -33.18
C ALA A 222 -22.37 -40.51 -34.65
N ILE A 223 -21.56 -39.93 -35.55
CA ILE A 223 -21.81 -39.96 -37.00
C ILE A 223 -21.81 -41.40 -37.53
N GLN A 224 -20.93 -42.25 -37.02
CA GLN A 224 -20.89 -43.66 -37.43
C GLN A 224 -22.15 -44.42 -37.02
N VAL A 225 -22.64 -44.19 -35.79
CA VAL A 225 -23.91 -44.79 -35.32
C VAL A 225 -25.09 -44.30 -36.17
N GLU A 226 -25.12 -43.01 -36.50
CA GLU A 226 -26.15 -42.43 -37.38
C GLU A 226 -26.12 -43.05 -38.78
N LEU A 227 -24.94 -43.16 -39.38
CA LEU A 227 -24.75 -43.84 -40.68
C LEU A 227 -25.17 -45.32 -40.65
N GLU A 228 -24.89 -46.03 -39.56
CA GLU A 228 -25.32 -47.43 -39.39
C GLU A 228 -26.84 -47.54 -39.26
N GLN A 229 -27.49 -46.61 -38.56
CA GLN A 229 -28.94 -46.51 -38.47
C GLN A 229 -29.56 -46.20 -39.84
N ASP A 230 -29.05 -45.19 -40.55
CA ASP A 230 -29.50 -44.84 -41.90
C ASP A 230 -29.34 -46.01 -42.87
N THR A 231 -28.22 -46.74 -42.77
CA THR A 231 -27.98 -47.93 -43.59
C THR A 231 -28.97 -49.05 -43.25
N ALA A 232 -29.30 -49.23 -41.97
CA ALA A 232 -30.29 -50.21 -41.53
C ALA A 232 -31.71 -49.81 -41.95
N GLU A 233 -32.07 -48.53 -41.86
CA GLU A 233 -33.34 -47.99 -42.33
C GLU A 233 -33.47 -48.09 -43.84
N TYR A 234 -32.43 -47.73 -44.59
CA TYR A 234 -32.38 -47.91 -46.03
C TYR A 234 -32.57 -49.39 -46.41
N LYS A 235 -31.92 -50.32 -45.69
CA LYS A 235 -32.15 -51.76 -45.86
C LYS A 235 -33.60 -52.14 -45.56
N ARG A 236 -34.21 -51.63 -44.47
CA ARG A 236 -35.62 -51.86 -44.12
C ARG A 236 -36.58 -51.31 -45.17
N GLN A 237 -36.38 -50.10 -45.66
CA GLN A 237 -37.17 -49.48 -46.73
C GLN A 237 -37.05 -50.28 -48.04
N ARG A 238 -35.87 -50.82 -48.35
CA ARG A 238 -35.69 -51.69 -49.52
C ARG A 238 -36.44 -53.02 -49.44
N VAL A 239 -36.85 -53.46 -48.24
CA VAL A 239 -37.71 -54.64 -48.03
C VAL A 239 -39.18 -54.34 -48.39
N SER A 240 -39.57 -53.09 -48.68
CA SER A 240 -40.85 -52.73 -49.32
C SER A 240 -40.94 -53.14 -50.82
N LYS A 241 -40.32 -54.25 -51.20
CA LYS A 241 -40.55 -54.91 -52.50
C LYS A 241 -41.95 -55.53 -52.60
N THR A 242 -42.67 -55.65 -51.50
CA THR A 242 -44.07 -56.12 -51.44
C THR A 242 -45.05 -55.11 -52.03
N GLU A 243 -44.81 -53.80 -51.89
CA GLU A 243 -45.67 -52.77 -52.48
C GLU A 243 -45.60 -52.76 -54.01
N TYR A 244 -44.41 -52.94 -54.59
CA TYR A 244 -44.26 -53.08 -56.04
C TYR A 244 -44.91 -54.36 -56.60
N ARG A 245 -44.91 -55.46 -55.85
CA ARG A 245 -45.64 -56.68 -56.25
C ARG A 245 -47.14 -56.45 -56.26
N ASN A 246 -47.68 -55.78 -55.24
CA ASN A 246 -49.11 -55.44 -55.16
C ASN A 246 -49.54 -54.45 -56.25
N LEU A 247 -48.69 -53.46 -56.58
CA LEU A 247 -48.96 -52.51 -57.66
C LEU A 247 -48.97 -53.20 -59.03
N ARG A 248 -48.03 -54.13 -59.28
CA ARG A 248 -47.99 -54.94 -60.51
C ARG A 248 -49.20 -55.87 -60.61
N GLN A 249 -49.64 -56.48 -59.51
CA GLN A 249 -50.86 -57.31 -59.48
C GLN A 249 -52.11 -56.48 -59.81
N ARG A 250 -52.24 -55.29 -59.22
CA ARG A 250 -53.33 -54.35 -59.54
C ARG A 250 -53.30 -53.90 -60.99
N PHE A 251 -52.11 -53.60 -61.54
CA PHE A 251 -51.96 -53.20 -62.92
C PHE A 251 -52.36 -54.33 -63.89
N MET A 252 -51.94 -55.57 -63.60
CA MET A 252 -52.34 -56.73 -64.40
C MET A 252 -53.84 -56.99 -64.35
N ALA A 253 -54.47 -56.86 -63.18
CA ALA A 253 -55.91 -56.98 -63.01
C ALA A 253 -56.69 -55.87 -63.75
N HIS A 254 -56.14 -54.66 -63.83
CA HIS A 254 -56.72 -53.54 -64.55
C HIS A 254 -56.55 -53.66 -66.07
N THR A 255 -55.45 -54.25 -66.54
CA THR A 255 -55.25 -54.49 -67.98
C THR A 255 -56.15 -55.60 -68.52
N SER A 256 -56.52 -56.60 -67.70
CA SER A 256 -57.50 -57.61 -68.09
C SER A 256 -58.95 -57.10 -68.16
N THR A 257 -59.25 -55.96 -67.52
CA THR A 257 -60.58 -55.32 -67.58
C THR A 257 -60.72 -54.35 -68.76
N VAL A 258 -59.63 -53.91 -69.38
CA VAL A 258 -59.63 -52.89 -70.45
C VAL A 258 -59.57 -53.51 -71.86
N THR A 259 -59.49 -54.83 -71.99
CA THR A 259 -59.52 -55.54 -73.30
C THR A 259 -60.94 -55.92 -73.74
N VAL A 260 -61.92 -55.02 -73.73
CA VAL A 260 -63.09 -55.06 -74.63
C VAL A 260 -63.63 -53.64 -74.79
N ALA A 261 -63.07 -52.86 -75.72
CA ALA A 261 -63.78 -51.78 -76.39
C ALA A 261 -63.71 -52.11 -77.89
N SER A 262 -64.86 -52.52 -78.40
CA SER A 262 -65.07 -53.07 -79.74
C SER A 262 -64.53 -52.13 -80.83
N SER A 263 -63.94 -52.72 -81.88
CA SER A 263 -63.54 -52.05 -83.13
C SER A 263 -64.63 -51.17 -83.75
N ASP A 264 -65.90 -51.39 -83.40
CA ASP A 264 -67.02 -50.60 -83.89
C ASP A 264 -67.18 -49.22 -83.21
N GLU A 265 -66.69 -49.02 -81.98
CA GLU A 265 -66.76 -47.72 -81.30
C GLU A 265 -65.77 -46.70 -81.89
N LEU A 266 -64.63 -47.16 -82.41
CA LEU A 266 -63.67 -46.31 -83.14
C LEU A 266 -64.21 -45.80 -84.48
N LYS A 267 -65.12 -46.54 -85.13
CA LYS A 267 -65.76 -46.09 -86.39
C LYS A 267 -66.83 -45.03 -86.14
N GLN A 268 -67.55 -45.08 -85.01
CA GLN A 268 -68.53 -44.05 -84.65
C GLN A 268 -67.89 -42.73 -84.23
N LEU A 269 -66.67 -42.75 -83.69
CA LEU A 269 -65.91 -41.52 -83.41
C LEU A 269 -65.42 -40.84 -84.70
N GLY A 270 -65.07 -41.62 -85.72
CA GLY A 270 -64.57 -41.12 -87.01
C GLY A 270 -65.63 -40.46 -87.90
N THR A 271 -66.91 -40.84 -87.77
CA THR A 271 -68.02 -40.20 -88.49
C THR A 271 -68.48 -38.90 -87.82
N ARG A 272 -68.37 -38.79 -86.49
CA ARG A 272 -68.67 -37.55 -85.75
C ARG A 272 -67.67 -36.41 -86.00
N LEU A 273 -66.44 -36.72 -86.37
CA LEU A 273 -65.38 -35.73 -86.61
C LEU A 273 -65.32 -35.22 -88.07
N ARG A 274 -66.18 -35.71 -88.98
CA ARG A 274 -66.17 -35.35 -90.41
C ARG A 274 -67.42 -34.61 -90.89
N GLY A 275 -68.16 -34.02 -89.94
CA GLY A 275 -69.39 -33.27 -90.19
C GLY A 275 -69.50 -32.03 -89.29
N VAL A 276 -68.46 -31.19 -89.31
CA VAL A 276 -68.47 -29.75 -88.98
C VAL A 276 -67.47 -29.07 -89.90
#